data_AF-A0A6C0CEE8-F1
#
_entry.id   AF-A0A6C0CEE8-F1
#
_cell.length_a   1.000
_cell.length_b   1.000
_cell.length_c   1.000
_cell.angle_alpha   90.00
_cell.angle_beta   90.00
_cell.angle_gamma   90.00
#
_symmetry.space_group_name_H-M   'P 1'
#
loop_
_entity.id
_entity.type
_entity.pdbx_description
1 polymer ?
#
loop_
_entity_poly.entity_id
_entity_poly.type
_entity_poly.pdbx_seq_one_letter_code
_entity_poly.pdbx_strand_id
1 'polypeptide(L)'
;MLHVPLTNDYCFDNVFFINMSQSHNQDFFSQDFIDIFIVLALSVFSLICSTLFVSNCVYKKMVDEFVTIYNSNTTLYEYDPYFYKFLDDYDLLEKHELSVDYLNSLNTKYIKETTPLGLVILTYNNEYNSFDYYCKKSTIVGFNYLEVVSRIYVVNFDCKVIYNDNYDNLIMLYNKKNGILNNDENKAKCYGEGENKAKCYGEGENKAKCYGEGENIGVCDGDSEDNVFFTKKVSSSKKVDSYNFVSNKYKYKGSLDDFDNYIKTNNLISIECSSIEDNTTSFFSLEKNSIVTELDELNIGFKAFKSLSKVKTL
;
A
#
# COMPACT_ATOMS: atom_id res chain seq x y z
N MET A 1 97.02 -24.55 -64.54
CA MET A 1 96.78 -23.30 -63.80
C MET A 1 95.88 -22.42 -64.66
N LEU A 2 94.58 -22.44 -64.42
CA LEU A 2 93.62 -21.44 -64.88
C LEU A 2 92.33 -21.67 -64.08
N HIS A 3 92.21 -20.90 -63.01
CA HIS A 3 90.99 -20.74 -62.22
C HIS A 3 89.99 -19.95 -63.06
N VAL A 4 88.77 -20.47 -63.20
CA VAL A 4 87.60 -19.72 -63.65
C VAL A 4 86.45 -20.06 -62.69
N PRO A 5 85.70 -19.07 -62.18
CA PRO A 5 84.93 -19.19 -60.95
C PRO A 5 83.57 -19.85 -61.16
N LEU A 6 83.14 -20.60 -60.16
CA LEU A 6 81.75 -21.00 -59.95
C LEU A 6 80.96 -19.75 -59.55
N THR A 7 80.13 -19.22 -60.46
CA THR A 7 79.13 -18.20 -60.11
C THR A 7 77.75 -18.84 -60.03
N ASN A 8 77.27 -18.93 -58.79
CA ASN A 8 75.88 -19.05 -58.32
C ASN A 8 74.77 -18.82 -59.36
N ASP A 9 74.15 -19.90 -59.84
CA ASP A 9 72.82 -19.86 -60.48
C ASP A 9 71.69 -20.34 -59.53
N TYR A 10 71.99 -20.81 -58.32
CA TYR A 10 70.99 -21.34 -57.38
C TYR A 10 70.20 -20.29 -56.57
N CYS A 11 70.45 -18.99 -56.77
CA CYS A 11 69.74 -17.93 -56.04
C CYS A 11 68.41 -17.52 -56.70
N PHE A 12 68.24 -17.73 -58.00
CA PHE A 12 67.06 -17.22 -58.70
C PHE A 12 65.80 -18.08 -58.46
N ASP A 13 65.97 -19.40 -58.39
CA ASP A 13 64.86 -20.33 -58.17
C ASP A 13 64.28 -20.24 -56.75
N ASN A 14 65.11 -20.05 -55.73
CA ASN A 14 64.62 -19.92 -54.35
C ASN A 14 63.81 -18.65 -54.10
N VAL A 15 64.15 -17.53 -54.77
CA VAL A 15 63.38 -16.27 -54.66
C VAL A 15 62.03 -16.39 -55.38
N PHE A 16 61.99 -17.09 -56.52
CA PHE A 16 60.75 -17.33 -57.25
C PHE A 16 59.78 -18.24 -56.48
N PHE A 17 60.27 -19.33 -55.88
CA PHE A 17 59.44 -20.22 -55.04
C PHE A 17 58.95 -19.54 -53.75
N ILE A 18 59.75 -18.70 -53.11
CA ILE A 18 59.32 -17.93 -51.94
C ILE A 18 58.22 -16.93 -52.33
N ASN A 19 58.39 -16.20 -53.44
CA ASN A 19 57.38 -15.25 -53.93
C ASN A 19 56.08 -15.93 -54.38
N MET A 20 56.15 -17.08 -55.06
CA MET A 20 54.97 -17.89 -55.41
C MET A 20 54.26 -18.43 -54.16
N SER A 21 54.99 -18.89 -53.14
CA SER A 21 54.37 -19.34 -51.89
C SER A 21 53.76 -18.19 -51.08
N GLN A 22 54.36 -16.99 -51.16
CA GLN A 22 53.82 -15.79 -50.50
C GLN A 22 52.56 -15.29 -51.21
N SER A 23 52.51 -15.27 -52.55
CA SER A 23 51.29 -14.87 -53.26
C SER A 23 50.15 -15.87 -53.04
N HIS A 24 50.44 -17.17 -53.06
CA HIS A 24 49.42 -18.21 -52.86
C HIS A 24 48.85 -18.21 -51.44
N ASN A 25 49.68 -17.87 -50.42
CA ASN A 25 49.21 -17.67 -49.05
C ASN A 25 48.38 -16.36 -48.93
N GLN A 26 48.78 -15.28 -49.61
CA GLN A 26 48.02 -14.02 -49.61
C GLN A 26 46.62 -14.18 -50.23
N ASP A 27 46.52 -14.91 -51.34
CA ASP A 27 45.25 -15.22 -52.00
C ASP A 27 44.36 -16.15 -51.16
N PHE A 28 44.97 -17.10 -50.44
CA PHE A 28 44.26 -18.00 -49.52
C PHE A 28 43.67 -17.25 -48.32
N PHE A 29 44.48 -16.42 -47.65
CA PHE A 29 43.99 -15.58 -46.54
C PHE A 29 42.89 -14.61 -47.01
N SER A 30 43.02 -14.04 -48.21
CA SER A 30 42.02 -13.12 -48.75
C SER A 30 40.65 -13.77 -48.97
N GLN A 31 40.58 -15.04 -49.37
CA GLN A 31 39.32 -15.75 -49.57
C GLN A 31 38.62 -16.07 -48.23
N ASP A 32 39.37 -16.56 -47.23
CA ASP A 32 38.81 -16.85 -45.91
C ASP A 32 38.21 -15.60 -45.24
N PHE A 33 38.84 -14.43 -45.40
CA PHE A 33 38.28 -13.16 -44.90
C PHE A 33 37.00 -12.76 -45.62
N ILE A 34 36.89 -13.00 -46.92
CA ILE A 34 35.67 -12.72 -47.70
C ILE A 34 34.53 -13.62 -47.23
N ASP A 35 34.79 -14.91 -47.03
CA ASP A 35 33.77 -15.86 -46.55
C ASP A 35 33.28 -15.51 -45.14
N ILE A 36 34.19 -15.18 -44.22
CA ILE A 36 33.83 -14.71 -42.87
C ILE A 36 32.98 -13.43 -42.96
N PHE A 37 33.35 -12.49 -43.83
CA PHE A 37 32.59 -11.26 -44.02
C PHE A 37 31.19 -11.53 -44.57
N ILE A 38 31.05 -12.46 -45.52
CA ILE A 38 29.75 -12.86 -46.07
C ILE A 38 28.88 -13.48 -44.97
N VAL A 39 29.41 -14.40 -44.17
CA VAL A 39 28.67 -15.03 -43.06
C VAL A 39 28.25 -13.98 -42.02
N LEU A 40 29.16 -13.05 -41.67
CA LEU A 40 28.85 -11.94 -40.78
C LEU A 40 27.72 -11.06 -41.36
N ALA A 41 27.83 -10.67 -42.63
CA ALA A 41 26.81 -9.84 -43.29
C ALA A 41 25.44 -10.53 -43.32
N LEU A 42 25.40 -11.83 -43.62
CA LEU A 42 24.16 -12.61 -43.60
C LEU A 42 23.54 -12.70 -42.20
N SER A 43 24.36 -12.89 -41.16
CA SER A 43 23.89 -12.92 -39.77
C SER A 43 23.32 -11.56 -39.32
N VAL A 44 23.99 -10.46 -39.66
CA VAL A 44 23.53 -9.09 -39.35
C VAL A 44 22.24 -8.78 -40.10
N PHE A 45 22.18 -9.14 -41.39
CA PHE A 45 20.97 -8.93 -42.20
C PHE A 45 19.78 -9.72 -41.64
N SER A 46 19.99 -10.97 -41.24
CA SER A 46 18.95 -11.79 -40.61
C SER A 46 18.43 -11.17 -39.31
N LEU A 47 19.33 -10.65 -38.46
CA LEU A 47 18.94 -9.94 -37.23
C LEU A 47 18.13 -8.67 -37.53
N ILE A 48 18.56 -7.86 -38.50
CA ILE A 48 17.83 -6.65 -38.91
C ILE A 48 16.45 -7.02 -39.46
N CYS A 49 16.35 -8.03 -40.34
CA CYS A 49 15.06 -8.49 -40.85
C CYS A 49 14.14 -9.00 -39.74
N SER A 50 14.66 -9.77 -38.78
CA SER A 50 13.87 -10.28 -37.66
C SER A 50 13.34 -9.17 -36.75
N THR A 51 14.18 -8.18 -36.42
CA THR A 51 13.79 -7.04 -35.58
C THR A 51 12.76 -6.14 -36.28
N LEU A 52 12.94 -5.87 -37.58
CA LEU A 52 11.97 -5.12 -38.38
C LEU A 52 10.63 -5.85 -38.50
N PHE A 53 10.66 -7.18 -38.64
CA PHE A 53 9.45 -8.00 -38.66
C PHE A 53 8.70 -7.93 -37.33
N VAL A 54 9.38 -8.18 -36.20
CA VAL A 54 8.75 -8.12 -34.87
C VAL A 54 8.22 -6.70 -34.58
N SER A 55 8.99 -5.66 -34.90
CA SER A 55 8.57 -4.27 -34.71
C SER A 55 7.30 -3.92 -35.49
N ASN A 56 7.24 -4.25 -36.78
CA ASN A 56 6.10 -3.84 -37.62
C ASN A 56 4.90 -4.78 -37.54
N CYS A 57 5.11 -6.09 -37.39
CA CYS A 57 4.01 -7.06 -37.42
C CYS A 57 3.41 -7.33 -36.04
N VAL A 58 4.24 -7.32 -34.98
CA VAL A 58 3.80 -7.67 -33.63
C VAL A 58 3.67 -6.41 -32.78
N TYR A 59 4.76 -5.67 -32.61
CA TYR A 59 4.81 -4.54 -31.68
C TYR A 59 3.86 -3.42 -32.11
N LYS A 60 3.92 -2.99 -33.38
CA LYS A 60 3.03 -1.95 -33.89
C LYS A 60 1.55 -2.32 -33.72
N LYS A 61 1.16 -3.54 -34.09
CA LYS A 61 -0.23 -4.01 -33.94
C LYS A 61 -0.67 -4.02 -32.48
N MET A 62 0.19 -4.50 -31.57
CA MET A 62 -0.09 -4.52 -30.13
C MET A 62 -0.24 -3.10 -29.57
N VAL A 63 0.63 -2.17 -29.96
CA VAL A 63 0.55 -0.77 -29.53
C VAL A 63 -0.70 -0.11 -30.09
N ASP A 64 -1.02 -0.29 -31.37
CA ASP A 64 -2.23 0.27 -31.98
C ASP A 64 -3.50 -0.27 -31.31
N GLU A 65 -3.53 -1.56 -30.99
CA GLU A 65 -4.63 -2.18 -30.25
C GLU A 65 -4.73 -1.63 -28.81
N PHE A 66 -3.61 -1.54 -28.10
CA PHE A 66 -3.56 -0.93 -26.77
C PHE A 66 -4.04 0.52 -26.79
N VAL A 67 -3.56 1.35 -27.72
CA VAL A 67 -3.95 2.75 -27.88
C VAL A 67 -5.44 2.86 -28.19
N THR A 68 -5.98 1.96 -29.03
CA THR A 68 -7.41 1.92 -29.34
C THR A 68 -8.24 1.57 -28.11
N ILE A 69 -7.83 0.57 -27.34
CA ILE A 69 -8.51 0.15 -26.09
C ILE A 69 -8.41 1.24 -25.02
N TYR A 70 -7.24 1.86 -24.86
CA TYR A 70 -6.99 2.94 -23.92
C TYR A 70 -7.85 4.17 -24.27
N ASN A 71 -7.81 4.63 -25.53
CA ASN A 71 -8.58 5.80 -25.96
C ASN A 71 -10.10 5.56 -25.91
N SER A 72 -10.55 4.32 -26.05
CA SER A 72 -11.98 3.98 -25.88
C SER A 72 -12.41 3.88 -24.41
N ASN A 73 -11.48 3.73 -23.47
CA ASN A 73 -11.75 3.57 -22.04
C ASN A 73 -10.82 4.42 -21.17
N THR A 74 -10.55 5.67 -21.55
CA THR A 74 -9.56 6.52 -20.86
C THR A 74 -9.85 6.64 -19.36
N THR A 75 -11.13 6.74 -19.00
CA THR A 75 -11.60 6.81 -17.60
C THR A 75 -11.31 5.55 -16.77
N LEU A 76 -11.02 4.41 -17.41
CA LEU A 76 -10.69 3.16 -16.73
C LEU A 76 -9.19 3.06 -16.39
N TYR A 77 -8.36 3.82 -17.10
CA TYR A 77 -6.90 3.83 -16.95
C TYR A 77 -6.36 5.12 -16.34
N GLU A 78 -7.17 6.17 -16.30
CA GLU A 78 -6.88 7.40 -15.55
C GLU A 78 -6.96 7.09 -14.05
N TYR A 79 -5.79 6.97 -13.42
CA TYR A 79 -5.67 6.84 -11.97
C TYR A 79 -5.14 8.13 -11.38
N ASP A 80 -5.60 8.47 -10.18
CA ASP A 80 -5.03 9.57 -9.42
C ASP A 80 -3.76 9.07 -8.69
N PRO A 81 -2.56 9.59 -9.00
CA PRO A 81 -1.33 9.23 -8.30
C PRO A 81 -1.43 9.44 -6.79
N TYR A 82 -2.29 10.35 -6.33
CA TYR A 82 -2.54 10.60 -4.92
C TYR A 82 -2.99 9.34 -4.17
N PHE A 83 -3.75 8.44 -4.82
CA PHE A 83 -4.21 7.20 -4.18
C PHE A 83 -3.09 6.23 -3.82
N TYR A 84 -1.88 6.43 -4.33
CA TYR A 84 -0.71 5.59 -4.06
C TYR A 84 0.27 6.25 -3.08
N LYS A 85 0.01 7.50 -2.65
CA LYS A 85 0.89 8.23 -1.72
C LYS A 85 1.00 7.47 -0.38
N PHE A 86 2.22 7.19 0.09
CA PHE A 86 2.50 6.40 1.30
C PHE A 86 2.03 4.93 1.27
N LEU A 87 1.73 4.36 0.09
CA LEU A 87 1.33 2.95 0.00
C LEU A 87 2.50 2.02 0.36
N ASP A 88 3.68 2.21 -0.23
CA ASP A 88 4.85 1.37 0.01
C ASP A 88 5.30 1.43 1.48
N ASP A 89 5.33 2.64 2.08
CA ASP A 89 5.70 2.82 3.49
C ASP A 89 4.71 2.12 4.43
N TYR A 90 3.42 2.18 4.10
CA TYR A 90 2.38 1.49 4.85
C TYR A 90 2.53 -0.04 4.76
N ASP A 91 2.86 -0.58 3.59
CA ASP A 91 3.06 -2.01 3.40
C ASP A 91 4.26 -2.53 4.20
N LEU A 92 5.34 -1.73 4.30
CA LEU A 92 6.52 -2.03 5.10
C LEU A 92 6.29 -1.93 6.62
N LEU A 93 5.27 -1.20 7.05
CA LEU A 93 5.01 -0.95 8.46
C LEU A 93 4.52 -2.22 9.18
N GLU A 94 5.15 -2.57 10.30
CA GLU A 94 4.77 -3.75 11.08
C GLU A 94 3.55 -3.47 11.98
N LYS A 95 2.62 -4.42 12.05
CA LYS A 95 1.44 -4.31 12.92
C LYS A 95 1.79 -4.79 14.32
N HIS A 96 1.77 -3.89 15.30
CA HIS A 96 2.03 -4.20 16.71
C HIS A 96 0.92 -3.66 17.63
N GLU A 97 0.80 -4.24 18.84
CA GLU A 97 -0.17 -3.77 19.84
C GLU A 97 0.30 -2.43 20.43
N LEU A 98 -0.60 -1.44 20.46
CA LEU A 98 -0.35 -0.13 21.05
C LEU A 98 -0.79 -0.10 22.52
N SER A 99 -0.04 0.64 23.36
CA SER A 99 -0.49 0.90 24.73
C SER A 99 -1.74 1.78 24.74
N VAL A 100 -2.59 1.60 25.75
CA VAL A 100 -3.82 2.39 25.91
C VAL A 100 -3.51 3.89 26.03
N ASP A 101 -2.42 4.23 26.72
CA ASP A 101 -1.97 5.62 26.87
C ASP A 101 -1.55 6.22 25.52
N TYR A 102 -0.83 5.46 24.69
CA TYR A 102 -0.44 5.91 23.36
C TYR A 102 -1.65 6.09 22.45
N LEU A 103 -2.59 5.14 22.45
CA LEU A 103 -3.85 5.23 21.70
C LEU A 103 -4.65 6.49 22.08
N ASN A 104 -4.71 6.81 23.37
CA ASN A 104 -5.39 8.02 23.83
C ASN A 104 -4.63 9.29 23.42
N SER A 105 -3.28 9.26 23.38
CA SER A 105 -2.48 10.39 22.91
C SER A 105 -2.64 10.72 21.43
N LEU A 106 -3.20 9.81 20.62
CA LEU A 106 -3.43 10.04 19.19
C LEU A 106 -4.44 11.17 18.93
N ASN A 107 -5.35 11.43 19.87
CA ASN A 107 -6.37 12.47 19.73
C ASN A 107 -5.81 13.91 19.76
N THR A 108 -4.58 14.09 20.25
CA THR A 108 -3.88 15.38 20.22
C THR A 108 -2.93 15.49 19.04
N LYS A 109 -2.70 14.39 18.30
CA LYS A 109 -1.83 14.35 17.12
C LYS A 109 -2.67 14.59 15.86
N TYR A 110 -2.25 15.54 15.06
CA TYR A 110 -2.93 15.99 13.86
C TYR A 110 -2.01 15.95 12.66
N ILE A 111 -2.62 15.69 11.50
CA ILE A 111 -2.01 15.92 10.21
C ILE A 111 -2.80 16.97 9.46
N LYS A 112 -2.09 17.76 8.66
CA LYS A 112 -2.66 18.71 7.71
C LYS A 112 -2.11 18.35 6.34
N GLU A 113 -3.00 17.97 5.45
CA GLU A 113 -2.65 17.41 4.15
C GLU A 113 -3.42 18.12 3.04
N THR A 114 -2.70 18.53 2.00
CA THR A 114 -3.28 19.14 0.81
C THR A 114 -3.59 18.08 -0.23
N THR A 115 -4.86 17.66 -0.30
CA THR A 115 -5.35 16.72 -1.31
C THR A 115 -5.65 17.44 -2.63
N PRO A 116 -5.76 16.72 -3.78
CA PRO A 116 -6.23 17.30 -5.04
C PRO A 116 -7.59 18.01 -4.95
N LEU A 117 -8.44 17.63 -3.98
CA LEU A 117 -9.77 18.21 -3.76
C LEU A 117 -9.78 19.33 -2.69
N GLY A 118 -8.68 19.52 -1.97
CA GLY A 118 -8.53 20.56 -0.97
C GLY A 118 -7.80 20.12 0.30
N LEU A 119 -7.69 21.06 1.23
CA LEU A 119 -6.99 20.88 2.50
C LEU A 119 -7.83 20.08 3.50
N VAL A 120 -7.19 19.10 4.13
CA VAL A 120 -7.77 18.25 5.17
C VAL A 120 -6.91 18.33 6.43
N ILE A 121 -7.54 18.52 7.58
CA ILE A 121 -6.92 18.33 8.88
C ILE A 121 -7.54 17.09 9.51
N LEU A 122 -6.73 16.12 9.94
CA LEU A 122 -7.22 14.81 10.40
C LEU A 122 -6.50 14.39 11.70
N THR A 123 -7.27 13.80 12.61
CA THR A 123 -6.80 13.19 13.86
C THR A 123 -7.55 11.88 14.11
N TYR A 124 -7.07 11.07 15.07
CA TYR A 124 -7.70 9.82 15.45
C TYR A 124 -8.36 9.91 16.83
N ASN A 125 -9.61 9.47 16.91
CA ASN A 125 -10.37 9.44 18.14
C ASN A 125 -10.61 7.99 18.59
N ASN A 126 -9.87 7.58 19.61
CA ASN A 126 -9.92 6.23 20.18
C ASN A 126 -11.28 5.90 20.82
N GLU A 127 -11.99 6.88 21.39
CA GLU A 127 -13.30 6.65 22.04
C GLU A 127 -14.35 6.13 21.05
N TYR A 128 -14.31 6.62 19.81
CA TYR A 128 -15.26 6.26 18.76
C TYR A 128 -14.67 5.33 17.69
N ASN A 129 -13.38 4.99 17.80
CA ASN A 129 -12.59 4.30 16.77
C ASN A 129 -12.80 4.96 15.39
N SER A 130 -12.64 6.29 15.32
CA SER A 130 -12.88 7.07 14.11
C SER A 130 -11.81 8.11 13.85
N PHE A 131 -11.55 8.36 12.57
CA PHE A 131 -10.77 9.50 12.12
C PHE A 131 -11.66 10.74 12.06
N ASP A 132 -11.37 11.69 12.93
CA ASP A 132 -12.05 12.97 13.00
C ASP A 132 -11.36 13.94 12.03
N TYR A 133 -12.11 14.57 11.12
CA TYR A 133 -11.52 15.42 10.08
C TYR A 133 -12.24 16.76 9.91
N TYR A 134 -11.45 17.76 9.49
CA TYR A 134 -11.89 19.10 9.15
C TYR A 134 -11.51 19.41 7.70
N CYS A 135 -12.45 19.98 6.95
CA CYS A 135 -12.24 20.41 5.58
C CYS A 135 -13.29 21.44 5.19
N LYS A 136 -13.11 22.13 4.06
CA LYS A 136 -14.00 23.23 3.63
C LYS A 136 -15.49 22.84 3.63
N LYS A 137 -15.83 21.65 3.12
CA LYS A 137 -17.18 21.06 3.20
C LYS A 137 -17.07 19.54 3.18
N SER A 138 -17.91 18.86 3.96
CA SER A 138 -17.93 17.39 4.06
C SER A 138 -18.11 16.66 2.72
N THR A 139 -18.78 17.29 1.75
CA THR A 139 -19.06 16.70 0.43
C THR A 139 -17.94 16.84 -0.59
N ILE A 140 -16.93 17.69 -0.31
CA ILE A 140 -15.86 17.97 -1.28
C ILE A 140 -14.83 16.85 -1.29
N VAL A 141 -14.41 16.38 -0.13
CA VAL A 141 -13.37 15.36 -0.01
C VAL A 141 -14.03 13.99 0.09
N GLY A 142 -13.86 13.17 -0.95
CA GLY A 142 -14.40 11.81 -0.99
C GLY A 142 -13.64 10.85 -0.06
N PHE A 143 -14.29 9.74 0.32
CA PHE A 143 -13.70 8.73 1.20
C PHE A 143 -12.37 8.18 0.69
N ASN A 144 -12.20 7.99 -0.62
CA ASN A 144 -10.94 7.52 -1.20
C ASN A 144 -9.75 8.44 -0.87
N TYR A 145 -9.98 9.75 -0.78
CA TYR A 145 -8.93 10.69 -0.36
C TYR A 145 -8.70 10.64 1.15
N LEU A 146 -9.76 10.45 1.94
CA LEU A 146 -9.64 10.28 3.40
C LEU A 146 -8.90 8.98 3.78
N GLU A 147 -9.04 7.91 2.99
CA GLU A 147 -8.25 6.68 3.12
C GLU A 147 -6.76 6.98 2.96
N VAL A 148 -6.37 7.73 1.93
CA VAL A 148 -4.97 8.14 1.76
C VAL A 148 -4.49 9.00 2.92
N VAL A 149 -5.26 10.00 3.33
CA VAL A 149 -4.89 10.90 4.44
C VAL A 149 -4.73 10.12 5.74
N SER A 150 -5.63 9.18 6.03
CA SER A 150 -5.50 8.31 7.21
C SER A 150 -4.36 7.31 7.11
N ARG A 151 -4.02 6.80 5.92
CA ARG A 151 -2.79 6.01 5.70
C ARG A 151 -1.54 6.83 6.03
N ILE A 152 -1.47 8.08 5.57
CA ILE A 152 -0.36 9.00 5.90
C ILE A 152 -0.26 9.22 7.41
N TYR A 153 -1.41 9.44 8.07
CA TYR A 153 -1.48 9.55 9.53
C TYR A 153 -0.87 8.33 10.23
N VAL A 154 -1.26 7.15 9.77
CA VAL A 154 -0.90 5.86 10.36
C VAL A 154 0.57 5.55 10.19
N VAL A 155 1.14 5.84 9.03
CA VAL A 155 2.58 5.69 8.78
C VAL A 155 3.38 6.63 9.66
N ASN A 156 2.99 7.91 9.72
CA ASN A 156 3.77 8.90 10.47
C ASN A 156 3.74 8.67 12.00
N PHE A 157 2.63 8.16 12.53
CA PHE A 157 2.48 7.90 13.97
C PHE A 157 2.63 6.43 14.35
N ASP A 158 3.10 5.58 13.43
CA ASP A 158 3.37 4.16 13.63
C ASP A 158 2.21 3.44 14.34
N CYS A 159 1.00 3.58 13.79
CA CYS A 159 -0.22 3.10 14.44
C CYS A 159 -1.07 2.20 13.53
N LYS A 160 -0.42 1.30 12.78
CA LYS A 160 -1.06 0.40 11.80
C LYS A 160 -2.29 -0.35 12.32
N VAL A 161 -2.30 -0.68 13.61
CA VAL A 161 -3.39 -1.44 14.25
C VAL A 161 -4.77 -0.75 14.18
N ILE A 162 -4.82 0.58 14.06
CA ILE A 162 -6.08 1.33 14.07
C ILE A 162 -6.70 1.50 12.67
N TYR A 163 -5.95 1.14 11.63
CA TYR A 163 -6.32 1.33 10.24
C TYR A 163 -6.78 0.01 9.63
N ASN A 164 -7.92 0.04 8.95
CA ASN A 164 -8.46 -1.10 8.22
C ASN A 164 -8.20 -0.89 6.74
N ASP A 165 -7.35 -1.71 6.15
CA ASP A 165 -7.12 -1.66 4.71
C ASP A 165 -8.28 -2.32 3.96
N ASN A 166 -8.77 -1.65 2.92
CA ASN A 166 -9.77 -2.23 2.02
C ASN A 166 -9.26 -3.49 1.31
N TYR A 167 -7.95 -3.64 1.12
CA TYR A 167 -7.36 -4.85 0.55
C TYR A 167 -7.55 -6.09 1.44
N ASP A 168 -7.49 -5.93 2.76
CA ASP A 168 -7.73 -7.03 3.71
C ASP A 168 -9.15 -7.61 3.54
N ASN A 169 -10.14 -6.74 3.34
CA ASN A 169 -11.51 -7.16 3.05
C ASN A 169 -11.61 -7.96 1.74
N LEU A 170 -10.87 -7.59 0.70
CA LEU A 170 -10.87 -8.28 -0.59
C LEU A 170 -10.21 -9.66 -0.49
N ILE A 171 -9.08 -9.77 0.21
CA ILE A 171 -8.44 -11.06 0.50
C ILE A 171 -9.40 -11.96 1.28
N MET A 172 -10.05 -11.42 2.32
CA MET A 172 -10.99 -12.18 3.13
C MET A 172 -12.17 -12.70 2.30
N LEU A 173 -12.72 -11.88 1.40
CA LEU A 173 -13.78 -12.26 0.47
C LEU A 173 -13.31 -13.37 -0.49
N TYR A 174 -12.10 -13.24 -1.04
CA TYR A 174 -11.51 -14.25 -1.93
C TYR A 174 -11.31 -15.59 -1.21
N ASN A 175 -10.68 -15.55 -0.04
CA ASN A 175 -10.41 -16.74 0.78
C ASN A 175 -11.70 -17.45 1.18
N LYS A 176 -12.72 -16.70 1.62
CA LYS A 176 -14.03 -17.27 1.96
C LYS A 176 -14.74 -17.86 0.75
N LYS A 177 -14.68 -17.20 -0.42
CA LYS A 177 -15.27 -17.74 -1.67
C LYS A 177 -14.61 -19.05 -2.11
N ASN A 178 -13.32 -19.22 -1.84
CA ASN A 178 -12.54 -20.39 -2.21
C ASN A 178 -12.41 -21.44 -1.09
N GLY A 179 -13.07 -21.23 0.06
CA GLY A 179 -13.04 -22.16 1.19
C GLY A 179 -11.69 -22.24 1.92
N ILE A 180 -10.81 -21.26 1.72
CA ILE A 180 -9.52 -21.15 2.40
C ILE A 180 -9.79 -20.44 3.74
N LEU A 181 -10.14 -21.20 4.77
CA LEU A 181 -10.22 -20.68 6.13
C LEU A 181 -8.81 -20.72 6.74
N ASN A 182 -8.17 -19.56 6.85
CA ASN A 182 -7.06 -19.43 7.78
C ASN A 182 -7.66 -19.48 9.18
N ASN A 183 -7.38 -20.56 9.92
CA ASN A 183 -7.83 -20.75 11.30
C ASN A 183 -7.04 -19.89 12.32
N ASP A 184 -6.16 -19.02 11.83
CA ASP A 184 -5.34 -18.18 12.67
C ASP A 184 -5.90 -16.75 12.64
N GLU A 185 -6.14 -16.20 13.85
CA GLU A 185 -6.52 -14.82 14.21
C GLU A 185 -7.97 -14.49 14.61
N ASN A 186 -8.90 -15.46 14.70
CA ASN A 186 -10.12 -15.24 15.49
C ASN A 186 -9.89 -15.54 16.98
N LYS A 187 -8.96 -14.80 17.60
CA LYS A 187 -9.03 -14.57 19.05
C LYS A 187 -9.98 -13.40 19.27
N ALA A 188 -11.28 -13.69 19.16
CA ALA A 188 -12.31 -12.83 19.72
C ALA A 188 -12.03 -12.67 21.23
N LYS A 189 -11.29 -11.62 21.62
CA LYS A 189 -11.21 -11.16 23.01
C LYS A 189 -12.57 -10.54 23.33
N CYS A 190 -13.55 -11.38 23.65
CA CYS A 190 -14.76 -10.93 24.32
C CYS A 190 -14.38 -10.58 25.77
N TYR A 191 -14.31 -9.29 26.08
CA TYR A 191 -14.36 -8.83 27.46
C TYR A 191 -15.82 -8.95 27.94
N GLY A 192 -16.05 -9.91 28.84
CA GLY A 192 -17.27 -10.01 29.63
C GLY A 192 -16.86 -10.33 31.07
N GLU A 193 -16.82 -9.30 31.93
CA GLU A 193 -16.84 -9.49 33.37
C GLU A 193 -18.25 -9.96 33.77
N GLY A 194 -18.34 -11.18 34.29
CA GLY A 194 -19.57 -11.78 34.80
C GLY A 194 -19.29 -13.16 35.35
N GLU A 195 -19.38 -13.31 36.67
CA GLU A 195 -19.13 -14.55 37.39
C GLU A 195 -20.20 -15.60 37.05
N ASN A 196 -19.89 -16.52 36.13
CA ASN A 196 -20.43 -17.89 36.13
C ASN A 196 -19.52 -18.80 35.30
N LYS A 197 -18.78 -19.68 35.99
CA LYS A 197 -17.77 -20.58 35.45
C LYS A 197 -18.43 -21.71 34.63
N ALA A 198 -18.32 -21.67 33.31
CA ALA A 198 -18.39 -22.86 32.47
C ALA A 198 -16.96 -23.28 32.10
N LYS A 199 -16.48 -24.41 32.63
CA LYS A 199 -15.25 -25.06 32.18
C LYS A 199 -15.59 -25.94 30.98
N CYS A 200 -15.03 -25.63 29.81
CA CYS A 200 -15.03 -26.55 28.68
C CYS A 200 -13.61 -27.08 28.48
N TYR A 201 -13.45 -28.41 28.56
CA TYR A 201 -12.34 -29.14 27.98
C TYR A 201 -12.89 -29.96 26.82
N GLY A 202 -12.19 -29.98 25.69
CA GLY A 202 -12.50 -30.84 24.56
C GLY A 202 -11.63 -30.55 23.35
N GLU A 203 -10.56 -31.35 23.18
CA GLU A 203 -9.93 -31.63 21.89
C GLU A 203 -10.85 -32.56 21.09
N GLY A 204 -10.89 -32.40 19.77
CA GLY A 204 -11.35 -33.44 18.86
C GLY A 204 -12.54 -33.08 17.98
N GLU A 205 -12.42 -33.53 16.73
CA GLU A 205 -13.28 -33.26 15.60
C GLU A 205 -14.66 -33.91 15.73
N ASN A 206 -15.67 -33.19 15.23
CA ASN A 206 -17.04 -33.61 14.97
C ASN A 206 -18.01 -33.72 16.17
N LYS A 207 -18.95 -32.76 16.18
CA LYS A 207 -20.25 -32.72 16.91
C LYS A 207 -20.19 -32.47 18.42
N ALA A 208 -20.08 -31.19 18.80
CA ALA A 208 -20.56 -30.73 20.10
C ALA A 208 -22.10 -30.72 20.10
N LYS A 209 -22.73 -31.73 20.73
CA LYS A 209 -24.15 -31.69 21.10
C LYS A 209 -24.30 -30.90 22.39
N CYS A 210 -25.08 -29.83 22.37
CA CYS A 210 -25.57 -29.19 23.58
C CYS A 210 -26.74 -30.02 24.13
N TYR A 211 -26.62 -30.56 25.33
CA TYR A 211 -27.77 -31.02 26.12
C TYR A 211 -28.13 -29.91 27.10
N GLY A 212 -29.30 -29.32 26.92
CA GLY A 212 -29.97 -28.55 27.96
C GLY A 212 -31.15 -29.37 28.46
N GLU A 213 -31.27 -29.54 29.78
CA GLU A 213 -32.52 -29.98 30.40
C GLU A 213 -33.54 -28.84 30.30
N GLY A 214 -34.64 -29.07 29.59
CA GLY A 214 -35.75 -28.13 29.44
C GLY A 214 -36.74 -28.58 28.39
N GLU A 215 -38.01 -28.69 28.77
CA GLU A 215 -39.11 -29.35 28.06
C GLU A 215 -39.51 -28.67 26.72
N ASN A 216 -39.38 -29.41 25.61
CA ASN A 216 -40.48 -29.69 24.67
C ASN A 216 -40.01 -30.66 23.57
N ILE A 217 -40.73 -31.78 23.46
CA ILE A 217 -40.56 -32.86 22.48
C ILE A 217 -41.44 -32.58 21.26
N GLY A 218 -40.92 -32.91 20.07
CA GLY A 218 -41.68 -33.25 18.87
C GLY A 218 -41.24 -32.44 17.65
N VAL A 219 -40.84 -33.00 16.51
CA VAL A 219 -41.00 -34.36 15.98
C VAL A 219 -39.83 -34.64 15.02
N CYS A 220 -39.32 -35.86 15.10
CA CYS A 220 -38.41 -36.48 14.15
C CYS A 220 -39.23 -37.09 13.02
N ASP A 221 -38.76 -37.05 11.78
CA ASP A 221 -39.02 -38.14 10.83
C ASP A 221 -37.77 -38.35 9.97
N GLY A 222 -37.19 -39.54 10.13
CA GLY A 222 -36.28 -40.12 9.15
C GLY A 222 -37.10 -40.95 8.16
N ASP A 223 -36.59 -41.13 6.95
CA ASP A 223 -35.96 -42.40 6.56
C ASP A 223 -35.52 -42.39 5.09
N SER A 224 -34.51 -43.24 4.88
CA SER A 224 -33.92 -43.80 3.67
C SER A 224 -34.66 -43.66 2.33
N GLU A 225 -33.91 -43.42 1.25
CA GLU A 225 -33.44 -44.46 0.31
C GLU A 225 -32.76 -43.82 -0.91
N ASP A 226 -31.68 -44.45 -1.36
CA ASP A 226 -30.94 -44.12 -2.57
C ASP A 226 -31.84 -44.20 -3.82
N ASN A 227 -31.78 -43.19 -4.69
CA ASN A 227 -32.07 -43.36 -6.10
C ASN A 227 -31.21 -42.44 -6.98
N VAL A 228 -30.37 -43.10 -7.74
CA VAL A 228 -29.54 -42.63 -8.85
C VAL A 228 -30.45 -42.27 -10.02
N PHE A 229 -30.91 -41.03 -10.19
CA PHE A 229 -31.27 -40.48 -11.52
C PHE A 229 -31.41 -38.95 -11.44
N PHE A 230 -30.82 -38.26 -12.42
CA PHE A 230 -30.85 -36.81 -12.59
C PHE A 230 -32.27 -36.21 -12.51
N THR A 231 -32.47 -35.26 -11.60
CA THR A 231 -33.44 -34.18 -11.81
C THR A 231 -32.83 -32.84 -11.44
N LYS A 232 -32.61 -32.01 -12.45
CA LYS A 232 -32.24 -30.60 -12.35
C LYS A 232 -33.37 -29.83 -11.64
N LYS A 233 -33.21 -29.54 -10.34
CA LYS A 233 -34.00 -28.55 -9.62
C LYS A 233 -33.25 -27.22 -9.60
N VAL A 234 -33.60 -26.33 -10.52
CA VAL A 234 -33.30 -24.90 -10.39
C VAL A 234 -34.30 -24.34 -9.38
N SER A 235 -33.89 -24.21 -8.13
CA SER A 235 -34.28 -23.13 -7.21
C SER A 235 -33.75 -23.38 -5.81
N SER A 236 -32.63 -22.74 -5.49
CA SER A 236 -32.46 -22.15 -4.17
C SER A 236 -31.71 -20.86 -4.40
N SER A 237 -32.41 -19.74 -4.24
CA SER A 237 -31.80 -18.45 -3.96
C SER A 237 -30.70 -18.71 -2.92
N LYS A 238 -29.44 -18.63 -3.36
CA LYS A 238 -28.31 -18.62 -2.43
C LYS A 238 -28.62 -17.48 -1.47
N LYS A 239 -28.88 -17.81 -0.19
CA LYS A 239 -28.73 -16.85 0.88
C LYS A 239 -27.32 -16.31 0.71
N VAL A 240 -27.23 -15.09 0.18
CA VAL A 240 -25.97 -14.35 0.18
C VAL A 240 -25.71 -14.11 1.64
N ASP A 241 -24.79 -14.88 2.21
CA ASP A 241 -24.27 -14.59 3.54
C ASP A 241 -23.84 -13.12 3.51
N SER A 242 -24.50 -12.28 4.30
CA SER A 242 -24.18 -10.87 4.39
C SER A 242 -22.77 -10.77 4.97
N TYR A 243 -21.84 -10.27 4.17
CA TYR A 243 -20.47 -10.01 4.63
C TYR A 243 -20.46 -8.67 5.35
N ASN A 244 -19.86 -8.65 6.55
CA ASN A 244 -19.61 -7.40 7.27
C ASN A 244 -18.31 -6.81 6.73
N PHE A 245 -18.43 -5.90 5.78
CA PHE A 245 -17.29 -5.10 5.31
C PHE A 245 -16.83 -4.18 6.44
N VAL A 246 -15.56 -4.27 6.83
CA VAL A 246 -15.00 -3.41 7.87
C VAL A 246 -14.25 -2.27 7.19
N SER A 247 -14.80 -1.06 7.25
CA SER A 247 -14.15 0.14 6.73
C SER A 247 -13.66 1.04 7.86
N ASN A 248 -12.71 1.92 7.55
CA ASN A 248 -12.38 3.04 8.41
C ASN A 248 -13.62 3.92 8.63
N LYS A 249 -13.74 4.48 9.84
CA LYS A 249 -14.83 5.39 10.20
C LYS A 249 -14.32 6.81 10.13
N TYR A 250 -15.03 7.67 9.40
CA TYR A 250 -14.69 9.09 9.28
C TYR A 250 -15.81 9.94 9.86
N LYS A 251 -15.44 10.95 10.63
CA LYS A 251 -16.38 11.90 11.23
C LYS A 251 -15.99 13.32 10.90
N TYR A 252 -16.86 13.99 10.15
CA TYR A 252 -16.69 15.41 9.85
C TYR A 252 -16.94 16.25 11.10
N LYS A 253 -15.96 17.07 11.48
CA LYS A 253 -16.02 17.94 12.65
C LYS A 253 -16.33 19.39 12.33
N GLY A 254 -16.04 19.85 11.12
CA GLY A 254 -16.31 21.22 10.69
C GLY A 254 -15.36 21.70 9.60
N SER A 255 -15.49 22.98 9.31
CA SER A 255 -14.59 23.73 8.42
C SER A 255 -13.22 23.98 9.04
N LEU A 256 -12.29 24.50 8.24
CA LEU A 256 -10.97 24.92 8.74
C LEU A 256 -11.11 26.08 9.74
N ASP A 257 -12.08 26.98 9.52
CA ASP A 257 -12.39 28.06 10.46
C ASP A 257 -12.92 27.50 11.80
N ASP A 258 -13.71 26.42 11.75
CA ASP A 258 -14.18 25.73 12.96
C ASP A 258 -13.03 25.09 13.74
N PHE A 259 -12.01 24.59 13.04
CA PHE A 259 -10.79 24.08 13.66
C PHE A 259 -9.98 25.21 14.34
N ASP A 260 -9.80 26.34 13.66
CA ASP A 260 -9.12 27.50 14.23
C ASP A 260 -9.88 28.05 15.46
N ASN A 261 -11.21 28.07 15.39
CA ASN A 261 -12.06 28.43 16.52
C ASN A 261 -11.93 27.41 17.66
N TYR A 262 -11.89 26.12 17.36
CA TYR A 262 -11.65 25.06 18.36
C TYR A 262 -10.32 25.27 19.09
N ILE A 263 -9.23 25.57 18.38
CA ILE A 263 -7.93 25.87 18.99
C ILE A 263 -8.03 27.09 19.91
N LYS A 264 -8.64 28.18 19.43
CA LYS A 264 -8.79 29.43 20.18
C LYS A 264 -9.66 29.25 21.44
N THR A 265 -10.80 28.59 21.33
CA THR A 265 -11.73 28.40 22.45
C THR A 265 -11.14 27.51 23.54
N ASN A 266 -10.28 26.55 23.19
CA ASN A 266 -9.66 25.64 24.15
C ASN A 266 -8.27 26.09 24.62
N ASN A 267 -7.81 27.30 24.23
CA ASN A 267 -6.47 27.82 24.52
C ASN A 267 -5.37 26.81 24.18
N LEU A 268 -5.47 26.19 23.00
CA LEU A 268 -4.50 25.20 22.51
C LEU A 268 -3.38 25.88 21.74
N ILE A 269 -2.20 25.28 21.79
CA ILE A 269 -1.03 25.65 20.97
C ILE A 269 -0.69 24.46 20.07
N SER A 270 -0.43 24.74 18.80
CA SER A 270 0.11 23.77 17.86
C SER A 270 1.63 23.67 18.00
N ILE A 271 2.12 22.48 18.31
CA ILE A 271 3.54 22.14 18.33
C ILE A 271 3.83 21.34 17.07
N GLU A 272 4.60 21.92 16.16
CA GLU A 272 4.97 21.27 14.90
C GLU A 272 5.94 20.12 15.20
N CYS A 273 5.60 18.92 14.73
CA CYS A 273 6.36 17.70 15.01
C CYS A 273 7.33 17.36 13.88
N SER A 274 6.90 17.59 12.64
CA SER A 274 7.68 17.35 11.42
C SER A 274 6.96 17.96 10.22
N SER A 275 7.73 18.32 9.21
CA SER A 275 7.24 18.59 7.86
C SER A 275 7.96 17.64 6.89
N ILE A 276 7.22 17.10 5.93
CA ILE A 276 7.85 16.40 4.80
C ILE A 276 8.31 17.47 3.80
N GLU A 277 9.43 17.24 3.11
CA GLU A 277 10.03 18.19 2.14
C GLU A 277 9.03 18.64 1.05
N ASP A 278 8.03 17.80 0.77
CA ASP A 278 6.86 18.17 0.00
C ASP A 278 5.91 18.99 0.87
N ASN A 279 5.91 20.33 0.69
CA ASN A 279 5.07 21.35 1.35
C ASN A 279 3.53 21.07 1.42
N THR A 280 3.08 19.90 1.00
CA THR A 280 1.71 19.40 1.03
C THR A 280 1.27 18.86 2.37
N THR A 281 2.19 18.30 3.17
CA THR A 281 1.90 17.56 4.41
C THR A 281 2.63 18.17 5.61
N SER A 282 1.90 18.49 6.68
CA SER A 282 2.49 18.88 7.97
C SER A 282 1.87 18.13 9.14
N PHE A 283 2.69 17.87 10.17
CA PHE A 283 2.33 17.11 11.35
C PHE A 283 2.50 17.98 12.59
N PHE A 284 1.51 17.97 13.47
CA PHE A 284 1.55 18.79 14.69
C PHE A 284 0.74 18.14 15.81
N SER A 285 1.07 18.51 17.04
CA SER A 285 0.32 18.13 18.23
C SER A 285 -0.34 19.35 18.87
N LEU A 286 -1.49 19.18 19.50
CA LEU A 286 -2.17 20.24 20.26
C LEU A 286 -1.95 20.04 21.76
N GLU A 287 -1.42 21.07 22.42
CA GLU A 287 -1.24 21.11 23.88
C GLU A 287 -1.96 22.31 24.48
N LYS A 288 -2.40 22.18 25.74
CA LYS A 288 -2.99 23.31 26.47
C LYS A 288 -1.90 24.33 26.82
N ASN A 289 -2.20 25.60 26.63
CA ASN A 289 -1.29 26.67 27.02
C ASN A 289 -1.22 26.80 28.55
N SER A 290 -0.21 26.17 29.16
CA SER A 290 0.04 26.17 30.61
C SER A 290 0.32 27.57 31.18
N ILE A 291 0.71 28.54 30.33
CA ILE A 291 1.09 29.89 30.76
C ILE A 291 -0.13 30.71 31.22
N VAL A 292 -1.33 30.39 30.73
CA VAL A 292 -2.56 31.11 31.11
C VAL A 292 -3.14 30.56 32.43
N THR A 293 -2.86 29.30 32.77
CA THR A 293 -3.43 28.66 33.97
C THR A 293 -2.83 29.21 35.27
N GLU A 294 -1.57 29.65 35.27
CA GLU A 294 -0.96 30.33 36.44
C GLU A 294 -1.46 31.77 36.63
N LEU A 295 -1.92 32.46 35.58
CA LEU A 295 -2.39 33.85 35.68
C LEU A 295 -3.82 33.96 36.23
N ASP A 296 -4.67 32.95 35.99
CA ASP A 296 -6.01 32.90 36.59
C ASP A 296 -5.99 32.53 38.08
N GLU A 297 -5.00 31.75 38.54
CA GLU A 297 -4.80 31.49 39.98
C GLU A 297 -4.18 32.68 40.74
N LEU A 298 -3.48 33.58 40.03
CA LEU A 298 -2.90 34.81 40.58
C LEU A 298 -3.81 36.03 40.50
N ASN A 299 -5.08 35.87 40.11
CA ASN A 299 -6.09 36.93 40.14
C ASN A 299 -6.57 37.22 41.58
N ILE A 300 -5.60 37.45 42.48
CA ILE A 300 -5.74 38.10 43.77
C ILE A 300 -6.25 39.51 43.45
N GLY A 301 -7.57 39.69 43.58
CA GLY A 301 -8.25 40.91 43.21
C GLY A 301 -7.58 42.16 43.78
N PHE A 302 -7.58 43.24 43.00
CA PHE A 302 -7.01 44.58 43.27
C PHE A 302 -7.23 45.12 44.70
N LYS A 303 -8.23 44.60 45.43
CA LYS A 303 -8.50 44.84 46.85
C LYS A 303 -7.38 44.36 47.80
N ALA A 304 -6.76 43.22 47.53
CA ALA A 304 -5.71 42.67 48.39
C ALA A 304 -4.38 43.43 48.23
N PHE A 305 -4.06 43.90 47.02
CA PHE A 305 -2.87 44.72 46.76
C PHE A 305 -2.92 46.07 47.51
N LYS A 306 -4.12 46.67 47.65
CA LYS A 306 -4.33 47.92 48.40
C LYS A 306 -4.25 47.75 49.92
N SER A 307 -4.37 46.52 50.42
CA SER A 307 -4.22 46.21 51.86
C SER A 307 -2.76 46.04 52.26
N LEU A 308 -1.91 45.55 51.37
CA LEU A 308 -0.46 45.36 51.60
C LEU A 308 0.34 46.66 51.53
N SER A 309 -0.10 47.66 50.75
CA SER A 309 0.57 48.96 50.68
C SER A 309 0.37 49.86 51.91
N LYS A 310 -0.62 49.55 52.77
CA LYS A 310 -0.87 50.30 54.02
C LYS A 310 -0.07 49.81 55.22
N VAL A 311 0.59 48.65 55.14
CA VAL A 311 1.29 48.04 56.28
C VAL A 311 2.78 48.42 56.35
N LYS A 312 3.31 49.14 55.35
CA LYS A 312 4.74 49.54 55.27
C LYS A 312 5.05 51.00 55.63
N THR A 313 4.14 51.71 56.29
CA THR A 313 4.42 53.00 56.91
C THR A 313 4.09 52.93 58.39
N LEU A 314 5.01 52.36 59.16
CA LEU A 314 5.24 52.58 60.59
C LEU A 314 6.68 52.17 60.91
#